data_AF-A0A7K2HMI1-F1
#
_entry.id   AF-A0A7K2HMI1-F1
#
_cell.length_a   1.000
_cell.length_b   1.000
_cell.length_c   1.000
_cell.angle_alpha   90.00
_cell.angle_beta   90.00
_cell.angle_gamma   90.00
#
_symmetry.space_group_name_H-M   'P 1'
#
loop_
_entity.id
_entity.type
_entity.pdbx_description
1 polymer ?
#
loop_
_entity_poly.entity_id
_entity_poly.type
_entity_poly.pdbx_seq_one_letter_code
_entity_poly.pdbx_strand_id
1 'polypeptide(L)'
;MHGLFYSTEERALRDFIKEKLQLPSTDTGGGWLIFDTPEADLGVHPTDGMSPPSGTADISFYCDRIEETVEELKSRGVEFTQDIADHGYGLVTYFRVPGGFDVQLYEPRYEK
;
A
#
# COMPACT_ATOMS: atom_id res chain seq x y z
N MET A 1 -13.38 -0.06 -1.81
CA MET A 1 -12.84 1.19 -2.40
C MET A 1 -12.31 0.87 -3.80
N HIS A 2 -12.31 1.80 -4.75
CA HIS A 2 -11.57 1.66 -6.01
C HIS A 2 -10.36 2.60 -5.96
N GLY A 3 -9.17 2.04 -5.77
CA GLY A 3 -7.90 2.77 -5.73
C GLY A 3 -7.13 2.62 -7.03
N LEU A 4 -6.31 3.61 -7.37
CA LEU A 4 -5.51 3.63 -8.59
C LEU A 4 -4.10 4.12 -8.26
N PHE A 5 -3.10 3.37 -8.73
CA PHE A 5 -1.75 3.89 -8.88
C PHE A 5 -1.52 4.30 -10.33
N TYR A 6 -0.93 5.47 -10.52
CA TYR A 6 -0.42 5.90 -11.82
C TYR A 6 1.10 5.69 -11.80
N SER A 7 1.62 4.91 -12.75
CA SER A 7 3.04 4.58 -12.81
C SER A 7 3.54 4.63 -14.25
N THR A 8 4.77 5.11 -14.43
CA THR A 8 5.53 5.04 -15.68
C THR A 8 6.09 3.64 -15.94
N GLU A 9 5.98 2.73 -14.97
CA GLU A 9 6.42 1.34 -15.04
C GLU A 9 5.23 0.41 -14.70
N GLU A 10 4.10 0.61 -15.37
CA GLU A 10 2.82 0.01 -14.99
C GLU A 10 2.83 -1.53 -15.04
N ARG A 11 3.59 -2.12 -15.97
CA ARG A 11 3.75 -3.59 -16.03
C ARG A 11 4.52 -4.12 -14.83
N ALA A 12 5.68 -3.51 -14.53
CA ALA A 12 6.50 -3.90 -13.39
C ALA A 12 5.73 -3.70 -12.06
N LEU A 13 4.95 -2.64 -11.94
CA LEU A 13 4.11 -2.41 -10.76
C LEU A 13 3.02 -3.48 -10.61
N ARG A 14 2.33 -3.85 -11.71
CA ARG A 14 1.36 -4.95 -11.68
C ARG A 14 2.00 -6.27 -11.28
N ASP A 15 3.16 -6.60 -11.85
CA ASP A 15 3.89 -7.82 -11.52
C ASP A 15 4.35 -7.80 -10.05
N PHE A 16 4.82 -6.66 -9.56
CA PHE A 16 5.16 -6.47 -8.16
C PHE A 16 3.97 -6.73 -7.23
N ILE A 17 2.81 -6.11 -7.49
CA ILE A 17 1.63 -6.30 -6.64
C ILE A 17 1.17 -7.77 -6.69
N LYS A 18 1.18 -8.39 -7.86
CA LYS A 18 0.77 -9.79 -8.03
C LYS A 18 1.73 -10.77 -7.35
N GLU A 19 3.04 -10.59 -7.51
CA GLU A 19 4.03 -11.58 -7.11
C GLU A 19 4.60 -11.32 -5.71
N LYS A 20 4.78 -10.05 -5.36
CA LYS A 20 5.38 -9.63 -4.08
C LYS A 20 4.33 -9.36 -3.02
N LEU A 21 3.24 -8.69 -3.36
CA LEU A 21 2.14 -8.48 -2.41
C LEU A 21 1.12 -9.63 -2.44
N GLN A 22 1.18 -10.49 -3.46
CA GLN A 22 0.33 -11.69 -3.59
C GLN A 22 -1.17 -11.39 -3.52
N LEU A 23 -1.58 -10.20 -3.96
CA LEU A 23 -2.99 -9.87 -4.05
C LEU A 23 -3.64 -10.66 -5.18
N PRO A 24 -4.82 -11.26 -4.95
CA PRO A 24 -5.60 -11.88 -6.01
C PRO A 24 -5.92 -10.84 -7.08
N SER A 25 -6.06 -11.28 -8.33
CA SER A 25 -6.32 -10.36 -9.43
C SER A 25 -7.12 -11.01 -10.55
N THR A 26 -7.95 -10.20 -11.20
CA THR A 26 -8.63 -10.53 -12.46
C THR A 26 -7.91 -9.85 -13.63
N ASP A 27 -7.49 -10.61 -14.64
CA ASP A 27 -6.98 -10.07 -15.90
C ASP A 27 -8.17 -9.71 -16.81
N THR A 28 -8.32 -8.42 -17.12
CA THR A 28 -9.38 -7.93 -18.02
C THR A 28 -8.96 -7.93 -19.48
N GLY A 29 -7.83 -8.54 -19.81
CA GLY A 29 -7.27 -8.68 -21.14
C GLY A 29 -5.97 -7.89 -21.31
N GLY A 30 -4.99 -8.49 -22.01
CA GLY A 30 -3.74 -7.83 -22.38
C GLY A 30 -2.79 -7.55 -21.19
N GLY A 31 -2.91 -8.28 -20.09
CA GLY A 31 -2.12 -8.05 -18.87
C GLY A 31 -2.60 -6.86 -18.04
N TRP A 32 -3.86 -6.46 -18.24
CA TRP A 32 -4.50 -5.43 -17.43
C TRP A 32 -5.12 -6.09 -16.19
N LEU A 33 -4.40 -6.03 -15.08
CA LEU A 33 -4.83 -6.66 -13.83
C LEU A 33 -5.65 -5.68 -12.98
N ILE A 34 -6.79 -6.16 -12.47
CA ILE A 34 -7.55 -5.55 -11.38
C ILE A 34 -7.33 -6.40 -10.15
N PHE A 35 -6.82 -5.81 -9.07
CA PHE A 35 -6.50 -6.53 -7.83
C PHE A 35 -7.70 -6.53 -6.87
N ASP A 36 -8.01 -7.70 -6.34
CA ASP A 36 -9.06 -7.88 -5.35
C ASP A 36 -8.53 -7.48 -3.97
N THR A 37 -9.24 -6.56 -3.32
CA THR A 37 -8.98 -6.16 -1.95
C THR A 37 -10.15 -6.65 -1.09
N PRO A 38 -9.93 -7.54 -0.12
CA PRO A 38 -11.03 -8.18 0.61
C PRO A 38 -11.83 -7.18 1.44
N GLU A 39 -11.17 -6.13 1.92
CA GLU A 39 -11.77 -5.07 2.71
C GLU A 39 -10.99 -3.77 2.51
N ALA A 40 -11.64 -2.62 2.69
CA ALA A 40 -11.04 -1.30 2.52
C ALA A 40 -11.73 -0.28 3.43
N ASP A 41 -10.93 0.59 4.04
CA ASP A 41 -11.37 1.69 4.89
C ASP A 41 -11.15 3.04 4.20
N LEU A 42 -11.91 4.07 4.63
CA LEU A 42 -11.72 5.44 4.18
C LEU A 42 -11.58 6.36 5.39
N GLY A 43 -10.40 6.95 5.56
CA GLY A 43 -10.10 7.95 6.58
C GLY A 43 -10.01 9.36 6.01
N VAL A 44 -10.16 10.36 6.87
CA VAL A 44 -9.88 11.76 6.55
C VAL A 44 -8.86 12.26 7.56
N HIS A 45 -7.61 12.47 7.11
CA HIS A 45 -6.57 13.07 7.93
C HIS A 45 -6.68 14.60 7.91
N PRO A 46 -6.53 15.28 9.06
CA PRO A 46 -6.38 16.73 9.07
C PRO A 46 -5.09 17.12 8.33
N THR A 47 -5.13 18.26 7.64
CA THR A 47 -3.95 18.90 7.05
C THR A 47 -3.98 20.40 7.32
N ASP A 48 -2.79 21.01 7.45
CA ASP A 48 -2.61 22.46 7.45
C ASP A 48 -2.63 23.07 6.03
N GLY A 49 -2.76 22.23 5.00
CA GLY A 49 -2.80 22.60 3.59
C GLY A 49 -1.43 22.76 2.94
N MET A 50 -0.32 22.56 3.67
CA MET A 50 1.03 22.71 3.13
C MET A 50 1.63 21.37 2.69
N SER A 51 1.56 20.34 3.54
CA SER A 51 2.10 19.02 3.21
C SER A 51 1.45 17.92 4.05
N PRO A 52 0.56 17.09 3.48
CA PRO A 52 0.06 17.15 2.09
C PRO A 52 -0.97 18.27 1.88
N PRO A 53 -1.14 18.83 0.66
CA PRO A 53 -2.18 19.81 0.40
C PRO A 53 -3.61 19.23 0.56
N SER A 54 -4.59 20.12 0.76
CA SER A 54 -5.99 19.70 0.84
C SER A 54 -6.43 19.01 -0.46
N GLY A 55 -7.08 17.85 -0.32
CA GLY A 55 -7.51 17.01 -1.44
C GLY A 55 -6.48 15.97 -1.90
N THR A 56 -5.30 15.89 -1.27
CA THR A 56 -4.39 14.75 -1.50
C THR A 56 -5.08 13.44 -1.13
N ALA A 57 -5.11 12.52 -2.08
CA ALA A 57 -5.48 11.13 -1.85
C ALA A 57 -4.20 10.32 -1.58
N ASP A 58 -4.28 9.41 -0.61
CA ASP A 58 -3.20 8.48 -0.28
C ASP A 58 -3.78 7.06 -0.26
N ILE A 59 -2.99 6.08 -0.71
CA ILE A 59 -3.39 4.67 -0.79
C ILE A 59 -2.41 3.86 0.04
N SER A 60 -2.93 3.19 1.06
CA SER A 60 -2.19 2.26 1.89
C SER A 60 -2.72 0.83 1.73
N PHE A 61 -1.85 -0.14 1.98
CA PHE A 61 -2.27 -1.50 2.27
C PHE A 61 -2.29 -1.67 3.77
N TYR A 62 -3.32 -2.32 4.30
CA TYR A 62 -3.39 -2.63 5.73
C TYR A 62 -3.22 -4.13 6.00
N CYS A 63 -2.78 -4.45 7.21
CA CYS A 63 -2.53 -5.80 7.69
C CYS A 63 -2.87 -5.90 9.18
N ASP A 64 -2.98 -7.11 9.70
CA ASP A 64 -3.33 -7.35 11.12
C ASP A 64 -2.09 -7.47 12.02
N ARG A 65 -0.91 -7.75 11.43
CA ARG A 65 0.37 -7.94 12.13
C ARG A 65 1.52 -7.43 11.26
N ILE A 66 1.92 -6.19 11.47
CA ILE A 66 2.86 -5.47 10.62
C ILE A 66 4.26 -6.05 10.69
N GLU A 67 4.71 -6.50 11.86
CA GLU A 67 6.04 -7.10 12.01
C GLU A 67 6.18 -8.38 11.18
N GLU A 68 5.22 -9.31 11.31
CA GLU A 68 5.17 -10.55 10.53
C GLU A 68 5.04 -10.25 9.02
N THR A 69 4.18 -9.29 8.66
CA THR A 69 3.94 -8.92 7.26
C THR A 69 5.19 -8.31 6.63
N VAL A 70 5.93 -7.47 7.37
CA VAL A 70 7.20 -6.88 6.93
C VAL A 70 8.25 -7.96 6.68
N GLU A 71 8.39 -8.93 7.60
CA GLU A 71 9.33 -10.05 7.43
C GLU A 71 8.97 -10.89 6.19
N GLU A 72 7.69 -11.19 6.02
CA GLU A 72 7.17 -11.97 4.88
C GLU A 72 7.44 -11.25 3.55
N LEU A 73 7.14 -9.95 3.47
CA LEU A 73 7.38 -9.13 2.29
C LEU A 73 8.88 -8.97 2.00
N LYS A 74 9.72 -8.78 3.02
CA LYS A 74 11.19 -8.76 2.87
C LYS A 74 11.71 -10.08 2.33
N SER A 75 11.17 -11.22 2.78
CA SER A 75 11.54 -12.53 2.25
C SER A 75 11.22 -12.69 0.75
N ARG A 76 10.20 -11.96 0.26
CA ARG A 76 9.86 -11.85 -1.17
C ARG A 76 10.69 -10.81 -1.92
N GLY A 77 11.58 -10.08 -1.25
CA GLY A 77 12.42 -9.05 -1.86
C GLY A 77 11.78 -7.67 -1.96
N VAL A 78 10.78 -7.37 -1.12
CA VAL A 78 10.27 -6.01 -0.96
C VAL A 78 11.25 -5.19 -0.12
N GLU A 79 11.59 -4.00 -0.60
CA GLU A 79 12.45 -3.06 0.10
C GLU A 79 11.59 -2.09 0.92
N PHE A 80 11.81 -2.06 2.24
CA PHE A 80 11.20 -1.08 3.14
C PHE A 80 12.11 0.15 3.27
N THR A 81 11.51 1.33 3.16
CA THR A 81 12.23 2.61 3.16
C THR A 81 12.23 3.29 4.54
N GLN A 82 11.43 2.79 5.48
CA GLN A 82 11.31 3.30 6.84
C GLN A 82 11.18 2.14 7.85
N ASP A 83 11.59 2.39 9.09
CA ASP A 83 11.29 1.47 10.19
C ASP A 83 9.79 1.52 10.54
N ILE A 84 9.30 0.51 11.25
CA ILE A 84 7.93 0.51 11.78
C ILE A 84 7.83 1.58 12.88
N ALA A 85 6.86 2.47 12.77
CA ALA A 85 6.59 3.54 13.73
C ALA A 85 5.14 3.52 14.21
N ASP A 86 4.94 3.93 15.46
CA ASP A 86 3.61 4.14 16.04
C ASP A 86 3.15 5.58 15.78
N HIS A 87 2.08 5.74 15.01
CA HIS A 87 1.51 7.04 14.66
C HIS A 87 0.29 7.40 15.52
N GLY A 88 0.02 6.65 16.59
CA GLY A 88 -1.10 6.85 17.51
C GLY A 88 -2.44 6.29 17.00
N TYR A 89 -2.70 6.37 15.70
CA TYR A 89 -3.85 5.73 15.06
C TYR A 89 -3.56 4.28 14.60
N GLY A 90 -2.29 3.91 14.50
CA GLY A 90 -1.83 2.56 14.18
C GLY A 90 -0.34 2.51 13.92
N LEU A 91 0.15 1.32 13.57
CA LEU A 91 1.55 1.11 13.19
C LEU A 91 1.71 1.33 11.69
N VAL A 92 2.80 1.98 11.29
CA VAL A 92 3.04 2.41 9.92
C VAL A 92 4.48 2.11 9.52
N THR A 93 4.66 1.67 8.28
CA THR A 93 5.94 1.68 7.57
C THR A 93 5.69 1.93 6.08
N TYR A 94 6.76 2.04 5.29
CA TYR A 94 6.70 2.33 3.86
C TYR A 94 7.62 1.39 3.09
N PHE A 95 7.18 0.97 1.90
CA PHE A 95 7.98 0.16 0.99
C PHE A 95 8.01 0.74 -0.42
N ARG A 96 9.13 0.53 -1.12
CA ARG A 96 9.35 1.00 -2.48
C ARG A 96 8.59 0.10 -3.47
N VAL A 97 7.95 0.71 -4.45
CA VAL A 97 7.33 0.00 -5.59
C VAL A 97 7.92 0.47 -6.93
N PRO A 98 7.81 -0.33 -8.01
CA PRO A 98 8.19 0.10 -9.36
C PRO A 98 7.46 1.38 -9.80
N GLY A 99 8.16 2.24 -10.55
CA GLY A 99 7.74 3.62 -10.80
C GLY A 99 8.29 4.65 -9.81
N GLY A 100 9.09 4.22 -8.82
CA GLY A 100 9.96 5.12 -8.04
C GLY A 100 9.28 5.87 -6.90
N PHE A 101 8.21 5.32 -6.33
CA PHE A 101 7.50 5.89 -5.19
C PHE A 101 7.33 4.88 -4.06
N ASP A 102 6.99 5.38 -2.87
CA ASP A 102 6.78 4.58 -1.68
C ASP A 102 5.28 4.41 -1.43
N VAL A 103 4.88 3.24 -0.94
CA VAL A 103 3.51 2.91 -0.54
C VAL A 103 3.49 2.55 0.93
N GLN A 104 2.46 3.03 1.63
CA GLN A 104 2.28 2.78 3.06
C GLN A 104 1.79 1.34 3.31
N LEU A 105 2.41 0.68 4.28
CA LEU A 105 1.84 -0.48 4.98
C LEU A 105 1.38 -0.02 6.37
N TYR A 106 0.16 -0.41 6.73
CA TYR A 106 -0.53 0.09 7.91
C TYR A 106 -1.13 -1.07 8.73
N GLU A 107 -1.05 -1.00 10.06
CA GLU A 107 -1.81 -1.88 10.96
C GLU A 107 -2.69 -1.00 11.84
N PRO A 108 -4.04 -1.10 11.71
CA PRO A 108 -4.95 -0.31 12.54
C PRO A 108 -4.89 -0.76 13.99
N ARG A 109 -4.93 0.22 14.91
CA ARG A 109 -5.05 -0.03 16.36
C ARG A 109 -6.43 0.27 16.92
N TYR A 110 -7.42 0.43 16.05
CA TYR A 110 -8.83 0.52 16.43
C TYR A 110 -9.55 -0.80 16.13
N GLU A 111 -10.59 -1.07 16.90
CA GLU A 111 -11.53 -2.16 16.61
C GLU A 111 -12.48 -1.69 15.50
N LYS A 112 -12.71 -2.55 14.50
CA LYS A 112 -13.66 -2.29 13.41
C LYS A 112 -15.10 -2.56 13.83
#